data_AF-A0A821XRV6-F1
#
_entry.id   AF-A0A821XRV6-F1
#
_cell.length_a   1.000
_cell.length_b   1.000
_cell.length_c   1.000
_cell.angle_alpha   90.00
_cell.angle_beta   90.00
_cell.angle_gamma   90.00
#
_symmetry.space_group_name_H-M   'P 1'
#
loop_
_entity.id
_entity.type
_entity.pdbx_description
1 polymer ?
#
loop_
_entity_poly.entity_id
_entity_poly.type
_entity_poly.pdbx_seq_one_letter_code
_entity_poly.pdbx_strand_id
1 'polypeptide(L)'
;AVTACNVDLETLITDSNRSIATLAITTLLKTGNEAGVDRLMKQISSFLSEISDQFKTVVVDAIKSLCQKFPRKHTVLMTFLANMLREEGGYEYKKAIVNTIISIVEENPEAKEAGLAHLCEFIEDCEHTSLATRILHLLGREGPRTTTPAKYIRYIYNRVILENAPVRA
;
A
#
# COMPACT_ATOMS: atom_id res chain seq x y z
N ALA A 1 14.53 -26.65 3.44
CA ALA A 1 15.57 -26.09 2.55
C ALA A 1 15.38 -24.59 2.37
N VAL A 2 14.27 -24.12 1.79
CA VAL A 2 14.01 -22.67 1.55
C VAL A 2 14.06 -21.81 2.82
N THR A 3 13.58 -22.33 3.96
CA THR A 3 13.61 -21.61 5.24
C THR A 3 15.02 -21.29 5.73
N ALA A 4 16.02 -22.14 5.44
CA ALA A 4 17.40 -21.88 5.83
C ALA A 4 17.99 -20.73 5.00
N CYS A 5 17.74 -20.73 3.68
CA CYS A 5 18.17 -19.64 2.80
C CYS A 5 17.49 -18.30 3.11
N ASN A 6 16.26 -18.30 3.65
CA ASN A 6 15.62 -17.07 4.08
C ASN A 6 16.37 -16.40 5.24
N VAL A 7 16.99 -17.16 6.15
CA VAL A 7 17.81 -16.59 7.23
C VAL A 7 19.07 -15.93 6.68
N ASP A 8 19.72 -16.55 5.69
CA ASP A 8 20.88 -15.97 5.02
C ASP A 8 20.50 -14.70 4.25
N LEU A 9 19.36 -14.71 3.56
CA LEU A 9 18.83 -13.54 2.86
C LEU A 9 18.44 -12.39 3.81
N GLU A 10 17.99 -12.68 5.03
CA GLU A 10 17.71 -11.64 6.03
C GLU A 10 18.97 -10.86 6.42
N THR A 11 20.15 -11.50 6.41
CA THR A 11 21.43 -10.80 6.68
C THR A 11 21.80 -9.81 5.57
N LEU A 12 21.34 -10.07 4.34
CA LEU A 12 21.57 -9.21 3.18
C LEU A 12 20.65 -7.97 3.15
N ILE A 13 19.62 -7.90 4.00
CA ILE A 13 18.79 -6.69 4.14
C ILE A 13 19.64 -5.51 4.65
N THR A 14 20.61 -5.79 5.52
CA THR A 14 21.52 -4.78 6.10
C THR A 14 22.77 -4.55 5.24
N ASP A 15 22.82 -5.09 4.02
CA ASP A 15 23.98 -4.91 3.15
C ASP A 15 24.17 -3.44 2.75
N SER A 16 25.42 -3.00 2.71
CA SER A 16 25.81 -1.65 2.28
C SER A 16 25.35 -1.31 0.86
N ASN A 17 25.21 -2.33 0.00
CA ASN A 17 24.71 -2.20 -1.35
C ASN A 17 23.19 -2.30 -1.39
N ARG A 18 22.54 -1.15 -1.61
CA ARG A 18 21.07 -1.03 -1.67
C ARG A 18 20.43 -1.88 -2.75
N SER A 19 21.14 -2.18 -3.83
CA SER A 19 20.61 -3.06 -4.88
C SER A 19 20.53 -4.52 -4.39
N ILE A 20 21.56 -4.98 -3.67
CA ILE A 20 21.59 -6.33 -3.08
C ILE A 20 20.51 -6.46 -2.01
N ALA A 21 20.42 -5.48 -1.12
CA ALA A 21 19.40 -5.45 -0.07
C ALA A 21 17.97 -5.43 -0.66
N THR A 22 17.73 -4.66 -1.74
CA THR A 22 16.42 -4.64 -2.40
C THR A 22 16.08 -5.99 -3.05
N LEU A 23 17.05 -6.64 -3.69
CA LEU A 23 16.86 -7.99 -4.26
C LEU A 23 16.61 -9.03 -3.16
N ALA A 24 17.31 -8.94 -2.04
CA ALA A 24 17.09 -9.80 -0.87
C ALA A 24 15.68 -9.61 -0.31
N ILE A 25 15.24 -8.38 -0.10
CA ILE A 25 13.87 -8.05 0.33
C ILE A 25 12.83 -8.60 -0.65
N THR A 26 12.99 -8.33 -1.94
CA THR A 26 12.04 -8.79 -2.97
C THR A 26 11.96 -10.32 -2.98
N THR A 27 13.10 -11.00 -2.79
CA THR A 27 13.17 -12.46 -2.72
C THR A 27 12.48 -12.97 -1.46
N LEU A 28 12.76 -12.38 -0.30
CA LEU A 28 12.13 -12.72 0.98
C LEU A 28 10.62 -12.49 0.97
N LEU A 29 10.13 -11.46 0.30
CA LEU A 29 8.69 -11.24 0.13
C LEU A 29 8.07 -12.33 -0.76
N LYS A 30 8.77 -12.80 -1.79
CA LYS A 30 8.28 -13.89 -2.66
C LYS A 30 8.35 -15.26 -1.98
N THR A 31 9.41 -15.55 -1.23
CA THR A 31 9.66 -16.82 -0.55
C THR A 31 9.17 -16.86 0.91
N GLY A 32 8.64 -15.74 1.40
CA GLY A 32 8.17 -15.59 2.77
C GLY A 32 7.05 -16.55 3.13
N ASN A 33 7.04 -16.95 4.41
CA ASN A 33 5.96 -17.71 5.04
C ASN A 33 5.02 -16.76 5.80
N GLU A 34 3.79 -17.20 6.04
CA GLU A 34 2.78 -16.37 6.73
C GLU A 34 3.23 -15.93 8.13
N ALA A 35 3.96 -16.78 8.85
CA ALA A 35 4.46 -16.49 10.20
C ALA A 35 5.55 -15.40 10.25
N GLY A 36 6.33 -15.25 9.17
CA GLY A 36 7.44 -14.30 9.09
C GLY A 36 7.06 -12.92 8.56
N VAL A 37 5.85 -12.76 8.01
CA VAL A 37 5.39 -11.50 7.37
C VAL A 37 5.56 -10.30 8.31
N ASP A 38 5.08 -10.40 9.55
CA ASP A 38 5.14 -9.31 10.53
C ASP A 38 6.58 -8.86 10.83
N ARG A 39 7.52 -9.82 10.93
CA ARG A 39 8.94 -9.55 11.18
C ARG A 39 9.59 -8.90 9.96
N LEU A 40 9.33 -9.43 8.77
CA LEU A 40 9.85 -8.91 7.51
C LEU A 40 9.39 -7.46 7.29
N MET A 41 8.11 -7.14 7.51
CA MET A 41 7.59 -5.78 7.37
C MET A 41 8.33 -4.78 8.27
N LYS A 42 8.62 -5.15 9.52
CA LYS A 42 9.37 -4.28 10.44
C LYS A 42 10.79 -4.00 9.95
N GLN A 43 11.49 -5.00 9.43
CA GLN A 43 12.85 -4.84 8.91
C GLN A 43 12.87 -4.00 7.63
N ILE A 44 11.87 -4.19 6.76
CA ILE A 44 11.78 -3.45 5.48
C ILE A 44 11.47 -1.97 5.74
N SER A 45 10.69 -1.65 6.76
CA SER A 45 10.31 -0.25 7.06
C SER A 45 11.52 0.67 7.26
N SER A 46 12.57 0.24 7.98
CA SER A 46 13.76 1.08 8.17
C SER A 46 14.62 1.19 6.91
N PHE A 47 14.56 0.18 6.03
CA PHE A 47 15.29 0.19 4.77
C PHE A 47 14.65 1.13 3.74
N LEU A 48 13.31 1.20 3.72
CA LEU A 48 12.56 2.01 2.75
C LEU A 48 12.87 3.51 2.85
N SER A 49 13.15 4.03 4.05
CA SER A 49 13.51 5.44 4.22
C SER A 49 14.86 5.81 3.59
N GLU A 50 15.70 4.82 3.28
CA GLU A 50 17.07 5.01 2.81
C GLU A 50 17.25 4.76 1.30
N ILE A 51 16.16 4.46 0.58
CA ILE A 51 16.20 4.11 -0.85
C ILE A 51 15.35 5.04 -1.71
N SER A 52 15.66 5.06 -3.02
CA SER A 52 14.91 5.85 -4.00
C SER A 52 13.52 5.28 -4.28
N ASP A 53 12.61 6.15 -4.74
CA ASP A 53 11.23 5.80 -5.09
C ASP A 53 11.14 4.65 -6.10
N GLN A 54 12.10 4.52 -7.01
CA GLN A 54 12.16 3.43 -7.97
C GLN A 54 12.27 2.07 -7.25
N PHE A 55 13.11 1.95 -6.23
CA PHE A 55 13.20 0.71 -5.46
C PHE A 55 11.98 0.51 -4.55
N LYS A 56 11.42 1.58 -3.98
CA LYS A 56 10.18 1.50 -3.21
C LYS A 56 9.03 0.94 -4.05
N THR A 57 8.90 1.32 -5.33
CA THR A 57 7.88 0.76 -6.23
C THR A 57 8.00 -0.76 -6.40
N VAL A 58 9.22 -1.29 -6.50
CA VAL A 58 9.46 -2.75 -6.60
C VAL A 58 9.00 -3.46 -5.31
N VAL A 59 9.23 -2.84 -4.15
CA VAL A 59 8.78 -3.39 -2.86
C VAL A 59 7.25 -3.39 -2.78
N VAL A 60 6.58 -2.33 -3.26
CA VAL A 60 5.11 -2.26 -3.32
C VAL A 60 4.53 -3.39 -4.17
N ASP A 61 5.11 -3.67 -5.34
CA ASP A 61 4.67 -4.79 -6.20
C ASP A 61 4.87 -6.16 -5.53
N ALA A 62 5.97 -6.31 -4.78
CA ALA A 62 6.21 -7.53 -4.01
C ALA A 62 5.19 -7.69 -2.86
N ILE A 63 4.81 -6.60 -2.19
CA ILE A 63 3.76 -6.60 -1.16
C ILE A 63 2.40 -6.96 -1.76
N LYS A 64 2.05 -6.44 -2.95
CA LYS A 64 0.83 -6.83 -3.66
C LYS A 64 0.75 -8.34 -3.83
N SER A 65 1.82 -8.94 -4.34
CA SER A 65 1.93 -10.39 -4.56
C SER A 65 1.81 -11.16 -3.23
N LEU A 66 2.37 -10.61 -2.14
CA LEU A 66 2.30 -11.21 -0.81
C LEU A 66 0.88 -11.16 -0.22
N CYS A 67 0.15 -10.05 -0.42
CA CYS A 67 -1.27 -9.93 -0.04
C CYS A 67 -2.13 -10.98 -0.75
N GLN A 68 -1.90 -11.20 -2.05
CA GLN A 68 -2.61 -12.21 -2.83
C GLN A 68 -2.30 -13.63 -2.32
N LYS A 69 -1.06 -13.88 -1.92
CA LYS A 69 -0.62 -15.17 -1.37
C LYS A 69 -1.13 -15.45 0.04
N PHE A 70 -1.22 -14.42 0.89
CA PHE A 70 -1.68 -14.52 2.28
C PHE A 70 -2.79 -13.51 2.61
N PRO A 71 -4.03 -13.74 2.14
CA PRO A 71 -5.14 -12.80 2.34
C PRO A 71 -5.42 -12.49 3.80
N ARG A 72 -5.21 -13.45 4.72
CA ARG A 72 -5.42 -13.28 6.17
C ARG A 72 -4.48 -12.26 6.83
N LYS A 73 -3.36 -11.95 6.18
CA LYS A 73 -2.40 -10.94 6.66
C LYS A 73 -2.68 -9.54 6.10
N HIS A 74 -3.84 -9.34 5.45
CA HIS A 74 -4.21 -8.06 4.85
C HIS A 74 -4.09 -6.88 5.83
N THR A 75 -4.43 -7.06 7.11
CA THR A 75 -4.37 -5.97 8.11
C THR A 75 -2.96 -5.39 8.24
N VAL A 76 -1.95 -6.26 8.37
CA VAL A 76 -0.56 -5.84 8.56
C VAL A 76 -0.01 -5.19 7.29
N LEU A 77 -0.26 -5.83 6.13
CA LEU A 77 0.22 -5.37 4.84
C LEU A 77 -0.46 -4.06 4.41
N MET A 78 -1.76 -3.91 4.67
CA MET A 78 -2.51 -2.69 4.39
C MET A 78 -2.04 -1.53 5.26
N THR A 79 -1.81 -1.77 6.56
CA THR A 79 -1.25 -0.76 7.47
C THR A 79 0.13 -0.32 7.00
N PHE A 80 0.95 -1.26 6.53
CA PHE A 80 2.27 -0.95 5.99
C PHE A 80 2.19 -0.08 4.72
N LEU A 81 1.34 -0.45 3.76
CA LEU A 81 1.09 0.35 2.56
C LEU A 81 0.52 1.74 2.88
N ALA A 82 -0.36 1.85 3.87
CA ALA A 82 -0.93 3.12 4.31
C ALA A 82 0.14 4.05 4.91
N ASN A 83 1.06 3.51 5.72
CA ASN A 83 2.20 4.27 6.24
C ASN A 83 3.11 4.75 5.11
N MET A 84 3.45 3.85 4.17
CA MET A 84 4.21 4.19 2.96
C MET A 84 3.52 5.27 2.11
N LEU A 85 2.19 5.26 2.07
CA LEU A 85 1.38 6.25 1.35
C LEU A 85 1.38 7.62 2.02
N ARG A 86 1.63 7.72 3.33
CA ARG A 86 1.71 9.01 4.05
C ARG A 86 3.08 9.67 3.96
N GLU A 87 4.15 8.89 3.83
CA GLU A 87 5.52 9.42 3.70
C GLU A 87 5.73 10.22 2.42
N GLU A 88 6.67 11.18 2.41
CA GLU A 88 7.02 11.92 1.18
C GLU A 88 7.50 10.97 0.06
N GLY A 89 7.11 11.27 -1.17
CA GLY A 89 7.51 10.49 -2.33
C GLY A 89 6.87 11.00 -3.62
N GLY A 90 7.48 10.61 -4.75
CA GLY A 90 7.06 11.01 -6.08
C GLY A 90 5.73 10.40 -6.52
N TYR A 91 5.16 11.01 -7.57
CA TYR A 91 3.85 10.64 -8.11
C TYR A 91 3.73 9.15 -8.49
N GLU A 92 4.68 8.60 -9.24
CA GLU A 92 4.62 7.20 -9.69
C GLU A 92 4.68 6.20 -8.53
N TYR A 93 5.42 6.53 -7.46
CA TYR A 93 5.46 5.72 -6.25
C TYR A 93 4.12 5.73 -5.51
N LYS A 94 3.56 6.92 -5.25
CA LYS A 94 2.23 7.06 -4.64
C LYS A 94 1.15 6.35 -5.45
N LYS A 95 1.19 6.49 -6.78
CA LYS A 95 0.30 5.82 -7.72
C LYS A 95 0.41 4.29 -7.63
N ALA A 96 1.61 3.73 -7.52
CA ALA A 96 1.80 2.30 -7.34
C ALA A 96 1.17 1.79 -6.03
N ILE A 97 1.33 2.53 -4.94
CA ILE A 97 0.72 2.19 -3.64
C ILE A 97 -0.80 2.23 -3.72
N VAL A 98 -1.37 3.32 -4.23
CA VAL A 98 -2.83 3.48 -4.38
C VAL A 98 -3.40 2.36 -5.25
N ASN A 99 -2.77 2.05 -6.40
CA ASN A 99 -3.20 0.95 -7.25
C ASN A 99 -3.14 -0.41 -6.56
N THR A 100 -2.14 -0.61 -5.70
CA THR A 100 -2.00 -1.83 -4.91
C THR A 100 -3.10 -1.94 -3.86
N ILE A 101 -3.38 -0.88 -3.11
CA ILE A 101 -4.48 -0.84 -2.13
C ILE A 101 -5.82 -1.11 -2.83
N ILE A 102 -6.09 -0.45 -3.96
CA ILE A 102 -7.30 -0.68 -4.75
C ILE A 102 -7.42 -2.16 -5.15
N SER A 103 -6.34 -2.76 -5.67
CA SER A 103 -6.33 -4.18 -6.07
C SER A 103 -6.67 -5.09 -4.88
N ILE A 104 -6.08 -4.83 -3.71
CA ILE A 104 -6.33 -5.63 -2.49
C ILE A 104 -7.78 -5.48 -2.01
N VAL A 105 -8.35 -4.28 -2.06
CA VAL A 105 -9.75 -4.00 -1.70
C VAL A 105 -10.73 -4.69 -2.65
N GLU A 106 -10.41 -4.74 -3.96
CA GLU A 106 -11.25 -5.43 -4.95
C GLU A 106 -11.18 -6.95 -4.82
N GLU A 107 -10.01 -7.50 -4.48
CA GLU A 107 -9.77 -8.95 -4.37
C GLU A 107 -10.17 -9.53 -3.01
N ASN A 108 -10.09 -8.76 -1.92
CA ASN A 108 -10.39 -9.22 -0.57
C ASN A 108 -11.49 -8.38 0.13
N PRO A 109 -12.71 -8.93 0.31
CA PRO A 109 -13.80 -8.28 1.02
C PRO A 109 -13.47 -7.86 2.45
N GLU A 110 -12.66 -8.64 3.18
CA GLU A 110 -12.27 -8.36 4.58
C GLU A 110 -11.34 -7.15 4.67
N ALA A 111 -10.57 -6.89 3.60
CA ALA A 111 -9.66 -5.75 3.51
C ALA A 111 -10.37 -4.45 3.09
N LYS A 112 -11.63 -4.51 2.64
CA LYS A 112 -12.35 -3.35 2.08
C LYS A 112 -12.45 -2.20 3.07
N GLU A 113 -12.91 -2.47 4.28
CA GLU A 113 -13.17 -1.42 5.26
C GLU A 113 -11.87 -0.70 5.66
N ALA A 114 -10.80 -1.46 5.92
CA ALA A 114 -9.50 -0.89 6.25
C ALA A 114 -8.88 -0.12 5.07
N GLY A 115 -8.93 -0.68 3.86
CA GLY A 115 -8.37 -0.05 2.67
C GLY A 115 -9.09 1.25 2.30
N LEU A 116 -10.42 1.27 2.35
CA LEU A 116 -11.20 2.49 2.09
C LEU A 116 -10.94 3.56 3.14
N ALA A 117 -10.80 3.19 4.42
CA ALA A 117 -10.48 4.14 5.49
C ALA A 117 -9.11 4.81 5.27
N HIS A 118 -8.06 4.05 4.95
CA HIS A 118 -6.74 4.62 4.66
C HIS A 118 -6.71 5.49 3.40
N LEU A 119 -7.46 5.09 2.36
CA LEU A 119 -7.60 5.91 1.16
C LEU A 119 -8.34 7.21 1.44
N CYS A 120 -9.37 7.19 2.31
CA CYS A 120 -10.09 8.38 2.77
C CYS A 120 -9.18 9.35 3.53
N GLU A 121 -8.33 8.86 4.42
CA GLU A 121 -7.35 9.71 5.12
C GLU A 121 -6.34 10.30 4.14
N PHE A 122 -5.86 9.53 3.15
CA PHE A 122 -4.89 10.04 2.19
C PHE A 122 -5.48 11.12 1.28
N ILE A 123 -6.73 10.97 0.82
CA ILE A 123 -7.38 12.01 0.01
C ILE A 123 -7.53 13.32 0.79
N GLU A 124 -7.65 13.32 2.12
CA GLU A 124 -7.75 14.55 2.93
C GLU A 124 -6.54 15.47 2.84
N ASP A 125 -5.36 14.96 2.45
CA ASP A 125 -4.12 15.72 2.30
C ASP A 125 -3.48 15.55 0.91
N CYS A 126 -4.20 14.94 -0.04
CA CYS A 126 -3.63 14.63 -1.35
C CYS A 126 -3.49 15.89 -2.22
N GLU A 127 -2.27 16.15 -2.68
CA GLU A 127 -1.95 17.23 -3.64
C GLU A 127 -2.13 16.81 -5.10
N HIS A 128 -2.28 15.51 -5.37
CA HIS A 128 -2.36 14.95 -6.72
C HIS A 128 -3.81 14.72 -7.17
N THR A 129 -4.36 15.65 -7.96
CA THR A 129 -5.74 15.58 -8.46
C THR A 129 -6.07 14.27 -9.20
N SER A 130 -5.11 13.70 -9.95
CA SER A 130 -5.32 12.43 -10.66
C SER A 130 -5.40 11.21 -9.74
N LEU A 131 -4.75 11.24 -8.57
CA LEU A 131 -4.91 10.19 -7.56
C LEU A 131 -6.20 10.38 -6.78
N ALA A 132 -6.52 11.63 -6.40
CA ALA A 132 -7.76 11.96 -5.71
C ALA A 132 -9.00 11.53 -6.51
N THR A 133 -9.07 11.88 -7.79
CA THR A 133 -10.18 11.46 -8.68
C THR A 133 -10.35 9.95 -8.77
N ARG A 134 -9.24 9.20 -8.87
CA ARG A 134 -9.27 7.73 -8.93
C ARG A 134 -9.72 7.10 -7.60
N ILE A 135 -9.30 7.65 -6.47
CA ILE A 135 -9.75 7.24 -5.14
C ILE A 135 -11.24 7.57 -4.97
N LEU A 136 -11.68 8.77 -5.35
CA LEU A 136 -13.08 9.18 -5.32
C LEU A 136 -13.97 8.24 -6.15
N HIS A 137 -13.49 7.83 -7.33
CA HIS A 137 -14.22 6.86 -8.15
C HIS A 137 -14.40 5.51 -7.42
N LEU A 138 -13.35 4.99 -6.79
CA LEU A 138 -13.44 3.78 -5.98
C LEU A 138 -14.40 3.96 -4.79
N LEU A 139 -14.28 5.06 -4.06
CA LEU A 139 -15.14 5.39 -2.91
C LEU A 139 -16.60 5.54 -3.33
N GLY A 140 -16.89 6.13 -4.49
CA GLY A 140 -18.24 6.23 -5.04
C GLY A 140 -18.84 4.87 -5.42
N ARG A 141 -18.00 3.92 -5.87
CA ARG A 141 -18.45 2.58 -6.26
C ARG A 141 -18.62 1.63 -5.06
N GLU A 142 -17.66 1.63 -4.14
CA GLU A 142 -17.62 0.70 -3.01
C GLU A 142 -18.22 1.29 -1.72
N GLY A 143 -18.13 2.61 -1.51
CA GLY A 143 -18.63 3.31 -0.32
C GLY A 143 -20.11 3.04 0.00
N PRO A 144 -21.04 3.09 -0.97
CA PRO A 144 -22.46 2.76 -0.74
C PRO A 144 -22.70 1.31 -0.32
N ARG A 145 -21.74 0.40 -0.57
CA ARG A 145 -21.82 -1.02 -0.24
C ARG A 145 -21.19 -1.35 1.12
N THR A 146 -20.58 -0.37 1.78
CA THR A 146 -20.02 -0.55 3.13
C THR A 146 -21.10 -0.49 4.20
N THR A 147 -20.75 -0.89 5.42
CA THR A 147 -21.60 -0.78 6.61
C THR A 147 -21.88 0.66 7.02
N THR A 148 -21.05 1.63 6.60
CA THR A 148 -21.13 3.05 7.00
C THR A 148 -21.13 4.00 5.79
N PRO A 149 -22.11 3.89 4.87
CA PRO A 149 -22.11 4.64 3.61
C PRO A 149 -22.17 6.16 3.81
N ALA A 150 -22.83 6.64 4.87
CA ALA A 150 -22.93 8.07 5.19
C ALA A 150 -21.56 8.73 5.45
N LYS A 151 -20.60 8.00 6.03
CA LYS A 151 -19.23 8.49 6.27
C LYS A 151 -18.51 8.76 4.95
N TYR A 152 -18.54 7.78 4.04
CA TYR A 152 -17.89 7.88 2.73
C TYR A 152 -18.56 8.94 1.84
N ILE A 153 -19.88 9.05 1.87
CA ILE A 153 -20.62 10.10 1.16
C ILE A 153 -20.20 11.49 1.66
N ARG A 154 -20.07 11.69 2.98
CA ARG A 154 -19.59 12.96 3.54
C ARG A 154 -18.17 13.31 3.08
N TYR A 155 -17.27 12.31 3.03
CA TYR A 155 -15.91 12.51 2.51
C TYR A 155 -15.89 12.92 1.03
N ILE A 156 -16.68 12.23 0.20
CA ILE A 156 -16.83 12.55 -1.22
C ILE A 156 -17.37 13.98 -1.37
N TYR A 157 -18.44 14.34 -0.65
CA TYR A 157 -19.02 15.69 -0.72
C TYR A 157 -18.05 16.77 -0.25
N ASN A 158 -17.36 16.57 0.88
CA ASN A 158 -16.38 17.53 1.38
C ASN A 158 -15.28 17.81 0.33
N ARG A 159 -14.80 16.77 -0.37
CA ARG A 159 -13.76 16.92 -1.40
C ARG A 159 -14.26 17.47 -2.73
N VAL A 160 -15.44 17.07 -3.19
CA VAL A 160 -16.08 17.63 -4.41
C VAL A 160 -16.44 19.12 -4.24
N ILE A 161 -16.79 19.53 -3.02
CA ILE A 161 -17.07 20.93 -2.69
C ILE A 161 -15.77 21.76 -2.62
N LEU A 162 -14.69 21.19 -2.06
CA LEU A 162 -13.41 21.89 -1.83
C LEU A 162 -12.45 21.91 -3.02
N GLU A 163 -12.52 20.97 -3.97
CA GLU A 163 -11.64 20.96 -5.16
C GLU A 163 -12.19 21.73 -6.37
N ASN A 164 -11.28 22.30 -7.17
CA ASN A 164 -11.58 23.09 -8.35
C ASN A 164 -12.23 22.26 -9.49
N ALA A 165 -12.82 22.98 -10.45
CA ALA A 165 -13.71 22.52 -11.53
C ALA A 165 -13.51 21.14 -12.19
N PRO A 166 -12.30 20.58 -12.43
CA PRO A 166 -12.18 19.26 -13.08
C PRO A 166 -12.73 18.07 -12.29
N VAL A 167 -13.06 18.23 -11.00
CA VAL A 167 -13.70 17.16 -10.18
C VAL A 167 -15.23 17.25 -10.22
N ARG A 168 -15.80 18.33 -10.77
CA ARG A 168 -17.24 18.59 -10.82
C ARG A 168 -17.92 18.19 -12.13
N ALA A 169 -17.14 17.83 -13.16
CA ALA A 169 -17.64 17.51 -14.51
C ALA A 169 -17.74 16.01 -14.76
#